data_AF-G9ZTA7-F1
#
_entry.id   AF-G9ZTA7-F1
#
_cell.length_a   1.000
_cell.length_b   1.000
_cell.length_c   1.000
_cell.angle_alpha   90.00
_cell.angle_beta   90.00
_cell.angle_gamma   90.00
#
_symmetry.space_group_name_H-M   'P 1'
#
loop_
_entity.id
_entity.type
_entity.pdbx_description
1 polymer ?
#
loop_
_entity_poly.entity_id
_entity_poly.type
_entity_poly.pdbx_seq_one_letter_code
_entity_poly.pdbx_strand_id
1 'polypeptide(L)' 'MLTDAKDDEVVVVNRFIDNHDLLTLLGDIKLDIGDRLKIVSHDPFEGSVMVQNLTDKKPLTIGYKTAHYVFVKSDDEQV' A
#
# COMPACT_ATOMS: atom_id res chain seq x y z
N MET A 1 8.37 -2.82 1.72
CA MET A 1 7.12 -2.92 0.91
C MET A 1 5.97 -2.45 1.77
N LEU A 2 4.74 -2.35 1.26
CA LEU A 2 3.61 -1.95 2.11
C LEU A 2 3.43 -2.88 3.31
N THR A 3 3.71 -4.18 3.13
CA THR A 3 3.72 -5.21 4.19
C THR A 3 4.77 -5.01 5.29
N ASP A 4 5.81 -4.21 5.05
CA ASP A 4 6.86 -3.91 6.02
C ASP A 4 6.61 -2.62 6.79
N ALA A 5 5.61 -1.82 6.38
CA ALA A 5 5.25 -0.58 7.06
C ALA A 5 4.64 -0.89 8.43
N LYS A 6 4.86 -0.01 9.41
CA LYS A 6 4.31 -0.21 10.75
C LYS A 6 2.86 0.25 10.83
N ASP A 7 2.11 -0.31 11.78
CA ASP A 7 0.79 0.20 12.12
C ASP A 7 0.88 1.67 12.57
N ASP A 8 -0.12 2.48 12.20
CA ASP A 8 -0.16 3.95 12.37
C ASP A 8 0.85 4.74 11.51
N GLU A 9 1.70 4.07 10.73
CA GLU A 9 2.67 4.75 9.86
C GLU A 9 1.99 5.36 8.62
N VAL A 10 2.45 6.55 8.22
CA VAL A 10 2.05 7.20 6.98
C VAL A 10 3.13 6.97 5.94
N VAL A 11 2.73 6.31 4.86
CA VAL A 11 3.61 5.94 3.76
C VAL A 11 3.06 6.45 2.44
N VAL A 12 3.94 6.73 1.49
CA VAL A 12 3.61 7.25 0.17
C VAL A 12 3.93 6.20 -0.88
N VAL A 13 2.99 5.93 -1.78
CA VAL A 13 3.19 5.01 -2.90
C VAL A 13 4.24 5.60 -3.84
N ASN A 14 5.42 4.98 -3.90
CA ASN A 14 6.53 5.47 -4.70
C ASN A 14 6.61 4.77 -6.07
N ARG A 15 6.35 3.46 -6.11
CA ARG A 15 6.34 2.68 -7.36
C ARG A 15 5.64 1.34 -7.15
N PHE A 16 5.25 0.70 -8.24
CA PHE A 16 4.81 -0.70 -8.24
C PHE A 16 5.94 -1.61 -8.75
N ILE A 17 5.93 -2.88 -8.31
CA ILE A 17 6.83 -3.89 -8.86
C ILE A 17 6.30 -4.30 -10.23
N ASP A 18 6.96 -3.82 -11.28
CA ASP A 18 6.67 -4.16 -12.68
C ASP A 18 6.98 -5.65 -12.91
N ASN A 19 5.95 -6.48 -12.95
CA ASN A 19 6.04 -7.87 -13.40
C ASN A 19 4.93 -8.12 -14.42
N HIS A 20 5.18 -8.98 -15.41
CA HIS A 20 4.25 -9.23 -16.52
C HIS A 20 2.85 -9.69 -16.05
N ASP A 21 2.77 -10.35 -14.88
CA ASP A 21 1.53 -10.75 -14.19
C ASP A 21 0.76 -9.59 -13.51
N LEU A 22 1.37 -8.41 -13.34
CA LEU A 22 0.80 -7.31 -12.57
C LEU A 22 -0.25 -6.50 -13.35
N LEU A 23 -0.18 -6.45 -14.68
CA LEU A 23 -1.14 -5.72 -15.52
C LEU A 23 -2.59 -6.21 -15.32
N THR A 24 -2.78 -7.49 -14.99
CA THR A 24 -4.10 -8.07 -14.68
C THR A 24 -4.58 -7.70 -13.27
N LEU A 25 -3.66 -7.51 -12.32
CA LEU A 25 -3.95 -7.17 -10.93
C LEU A 25 -4.13 -5.65 -10.73
N LEU A 26 -3.41 -4.82 -11.47
CA LEU A 26 -3.51 -3.36 -11.43
C LEU A 26 -4.91 -2.84 -11.78
N GLY A 27 -5.67 -3.57 -12.59
CA GLY A 27 -7.06 -3.22 -12.90
C GLY A 27 -8.01 -3.27 -11.69
N ASP A 28 -7.66 -4.03 -10.65
CA ASP A 28 -8.49 -4.22 -9.45
C ASP A 28 -8.08 -3.28 -8.31
N ILE A 29 -6.81 -2.88 -8.29
CA ILE A 29 -6.23 -2.08 -7.22
C ILE A 29 -6.48 -0.59 -7.52
N LYS A 30 -7.50 -0.02 -6.87
CA LYS A 30 -7.80 1.43 -6.85
C LYS A 30 -6.75 2.22 -6.07
N LEU A 31 -5.48 2.10 -6.45
CA LEU A 31 -4.35 2.78 -5.81
C LEU A 31 -3.45 3.39 -6.88
N ASP A 32 -3.14 4.67 -6.73
CA ASP A 32 -2.29 5.41 -7.67
C ASP A 32 -0.90 5.72 -7.08
N ILE A 33 0.08 5.95 -7.97
CA ILE A 33 1.42 6.39 -7.55
C ILE A 33 1.31 7.80 -6.98
N GLY A 34 1.95 8.02 -5.82
CA GLY A 34 1.89 9.29 -5.08
C GLY A 34 0.79 9.33 -4.02
N ASP A 35 -0.06 8.29 -3.92
CA ASP A 35 -1.05 8.23 -2.86
C ASP A 35 -0.43 8.09 -1.49
N ARG A 36 -1.02 8.80 -0.52
CA ARG A 36 -0.63 8.74 0.88
C ARG A 36 -1.53 7.76 1.60
N LEU A 37 -0.95 6.71 2.13
CA LEU A 37 -1.63 5.65 2.84
C LEU A 37 -1.20 5.69 4.30
N LYS A 38 -2.18 5.72 5.20
CA LYS A 38 -1.94 5.47 6.62
C LYS A 38 -2.25 4.02 6.93
N ILE A 39 -1.29 3.28 7.47
CA ILE A 39 -1.54 1.89 7.89
C ILE A 39 -2.47 1.91 9.11
N VAL A 40 -3.61 1.23 8.99
CA VAL A 40 -4.59 1.12 10.08
C VAL A 40 -4.37 -0.16 10.86
N SER A 41 -4.21 -1.29 10.16
CA SER A 41 -3.97 -2.60 10.79
C SER A 41 -3.48 -3.61 9.76
N HIS A 42 -2.69 -4.57 10.23
CA HIS A 42 -2.31 -5.77 9.47
C HIS A 42 -3.10 -6.99 9.97
N ASP A 43 -3.73 -7.74 9.06
CA ASP A 43 -4.28 -9.05 9.38
C ASP A 43 -3.17 -10.10 9.55
N PRO A 44 -3.29 -11.03 10.50
CA PRO A 44 -2.34 -12.11 10.69
C PRO A 44 -2.37 -13.14 9.53
N PHE A 45 -1.31 -13.94 9.40
CA PHE A 45 -1.19 -15.07 8.44
C PHE A 45 -1.26 -14.68 6.96
N GLU A 46 -0.36 -13.80 6.49
CA GLU A 46 -0.38 -13.31 5.09
C GLU A 46 -1.75 -12.69 4.74
N GLY A 47 -2.33 -11.97 5.69
CA GLY A 47 -3.63 -11.34 5.59
C GLY A 47 -3.61 -9.97 4.91
N SER A 48 -4.79 -9.39 4.69
CA SER A 48 -4.92 -8.05 4.16
C SER A 48 -4.27 -6.98 5.05
N VAL A 49 -3.76 -5.94 4.40
CA VAL A 49 -3.35 -4.70 5.05
C VAL A 49 -4.48 -3.69 4.88
N MET A 50 -5.04 -3.28 6.00
CA MET A 50 -6.05 -2.23 6.02
C MET A 50 -5.34 -0.89 6.11
N VAL A 51 -5.53 -0.06 5.09
CA VAL A 51 -4.93 1.27 4.99
C VAL A 51 -6.01 2.33 4.84
N GLN A 52 -5.71 3.54 5.26
CA GLN A 52 -6.55 4.71 5.06
C GLN A 52 -5.88 5.59 4.03
N ASN A 53 -6.47 5.70 2.84
CA ASN A 53 -6.00 6.63 1.83
C ASN A 53 -6.31 8.05 2.29
N LEU A 54 -5.27 8.87 2.45
CA LEU A 54 -5.35 10.27 2.86
C LEU A 54 -5.64 11.22 1.68
N THR A 55 -5.37 10.79 0.45
CA THR A 55 -5.73 11.51 -0.79
C THR A 55 -7.26 11.52 -0.97
N ASP A 56 -7.86 10.33 -0.99
CA ASP A 56 -9.32 10.17 -1.18
C ASP A 56 -10.13 10.16 0.12
N LYS A 57 -9.44 10.16 1.27
CA LYS A 57 -10.03 10.03 2.62
C LYS A 57 -10.91 8.79 2.78
N LYS A 58 -10.59 7.70 2.07
CA LYS A 58 -11.32 6.43 2.13
C LYS A 58 -10.44 5.31 2.70
N PRO A 59 -11.02 4.41 3.52
CA PRO A 59 -10.34 3.18 3.87
C PRO A 59 -10.24 2.28 2.64
N LEU A 60 -9.08 1.64 2.49
CA LEU A 60 -8.77 0.70 1.44
C LEU A 60 -8.19 -0.55 2.08
N THR A 61 -8.69 -1.71 1.66
CA THR A 61 -8.14 -3.00 2.09
C THR A 61 -7.28 -3.54 0.97
N ILE A 62 -5.98 -3.69 1.22
CA ILE A 62 -5.01 -4.18 0.25
C ILE A 62 -4.66 -5.62 0.63
N GLY A 63 -4.96 -6.60 -0.22
CA GLY A 63 -4.58 -7.99 0.04
C GLY A 63 -3.05 -8.16 0.17
N TYR A 64 -2.59 -9.13 0.96
CA TYR A 64 -1.17 -9.40 1.19
C TYR A 64 -0.32 -9.44 -0.09
N LYS A 65 -0.79 -10.18 -1.10
CA LYS A 65 -0.12 -10.26 -2.41
C LYS A 65 0.07 -8.88 -3.01
N THR A 66 -0.98 -8.06 -3.02
CA THR A 66 -0.91 -6.70 -3.53
C THR A 66 0.06 -5.85 -2.73
N ALA A 67 -0.04 -5.87 -1.40
CA ALA A 67 0.82 -5.10 -0.51
C ALA A 67 2.32 -5.42 -0.73
N HIS A 68 2.63 -6.66 -1.09
CA HIS A 68 3.98 -7.10 -1.43
C HIS A 68 4.48 -6.52 -2.78
N TYR A 69 3.58 -6.18 -3.70
CA TYR A 69 3.93 -5.52 -4.97
C TYR A 69 3.93 -3.99 -4.89
N VAL A 70 3.37 -3.39 -3.83
CA VAL A 70 3.36 -1.94 -3.63
C VAL A 70 4.62 -1.50 -2.89
N PHE A 71 5.44 -0.71 -3.58
CA PHE A 71 6.59 -0.07 -2.98
C PHE A 71 6.19 1.29 -2.44
N VAL A 72 6.24 1.40 -1.11
CA VAL A 72 5.98 2.63 -0.38
C VAL A 72 7.26 3.19 0.23
N LYS A 73 7.25 4.48 0.53
CA LYS A 73 8.29 5.18 1.30
C LYS A 73 7.65 5.87 2.49
N SER A 74 8.34 5.90 3.62
CA SER A 74 7.89 6.64 4.81
C SER A 74 7.90 8.15 4.51
N ASP A 75 6.83 8.85 4.87
CA ASP A 75 6.72 10.32 4.69
C ASP A 75 7.75 11.08 5.55
N ASP A 76 8.21 10.45 6.64
CA ASP A 76 9.16 10.99 7.62
C ASP A 76 10.61 11.07 7.10
N GLU A 77 10.96 10.32 6.04
CA GLU A 77 12.33 10.20 5.53
C GLU A 77 12.67 11.27 4.47
N GLN A 78 12.16 12.49 4.63
CA GLN A 78 12.51 13.66 3.80
C GLN A 78 13.64 14.54 4.39
N VAL A 79 14.54 13.93 5.18
CA VAL A 79 15.71 14.64 5.76
C VAL A 79 16.96 14.55 4.90
#